data_AF-A0A3L7YQ24-F1
#
_entry.id   AF-A0A3L7YQ24-F1
#
_cell.length_a   1.000
_cell.length_b   1.000
_cell.length_c   1.000
_cell.angle_alpha   90.00
_cell.angle_beta   90.00
_cell.angle_gamma   90.00
#
_symmetry.space_group_name_H-M   'P 1'
#
loop_
_entity.id
_entity.type
_entity.pdbx_description
1 polymer ?
#
loop_
_entity_poly.entity_id
_entity_poly.type
_entity_poly.pdbx_seq_one_letter_code
_entity_poly.pdbx_strand_id
1 'polypeptide(L)'
;MVTDPRHQSRIQLDGRDRIAARAMLHAIGFTNEDLSRPIVGVAHSWIETMPCNWGLRALAEQVKKGIRAAGGTPMELNTIAISDGVTMGTEGMKASLVSREVIADSIELVARGHMFDALIILVGCDKTIPAGAMALLRLNIPGVLLYGGPIQPG
;
A
#
# COMPACT_ATOMS: atom_id res chain seq x y z
N MET A 1 -26.25 -1.23 10.04
CA MET A 1 -25.41 -0.12 10.54
C MET A 1 -24.61 0.37 9.34
N VAL A 2 -24.87 1.58 8.85
CA VAL A 2 -24.08 2.13 7.74
C VAL A 2 -22.77 2.59 8.34
N THR A 3 -21.69 1.86 8.08
CA THR A 3 -20.34 2.24 8.52
C THR A 3 -19.89 3.46 7.74
N ASP A 4 -19.46 4.52 8.44
CA ASP A 4 -18.85 5.70 7.81
C ASP A 4 -17.65 5.26 6.96
N PRO A 5 -17.64 5.53 5.64
CA PRO A 5 -16.51 5.16 4.79
C PRO A 5 -15.22 5.87 5.21
N ARG A 6 -15.27 7.03 5.87
CA ARG A 6 -14.11 7.80 6.37
C ARG A 6 -13.81 7.56 7.85
N HIS A 7 -14.05 6.34 8.34
CA HIS A 7 -13.96 6.01 9.76
C HIS A 7 -12.60 6.32 10.43
N GLN A 8 -11.49 6.30 9.68
CA GLN A 8 -10.15 6.65 10.17
C GLN A 8 -9.72 8.05 9.72
N SER A 9 -9.79 8.32 8.42
CA SER A 9 -9.15 9.50 7.82
C SER A 9 -9.76 10.83 8.30
N ARG A 10 -11.05 10.84 8.67
CA ARG A 10 -11.72 12.02 9.25
C ARG A 10 -11.01 12.56 10.48
N ILE A 11 -10.32 11.72 11.26
CA ILE A 11 -9.57 12.13 12.45
C ILE A 11 -8.40 13.05 12.06
N GLN A 12 -7.81 12.85 10.88
CA GLN A 12 -6.72 13.69 10.38
C GLN A 12 -7.19 14.86 9.53
N LEU A 13 -8.38 14.79 8.96
CA LEU A 13 -8.84 15.69 7.90
C LEU A 13 -9.97 16.63 8.33
N ASP A 14 -10.79 16.26 9.29
CA ASP A 14 -11.95 17.06 9.70
C ASP A 14 -11.60 17.93 10.92
N GLY A 15 -12.21 19.11 11.02
CA GLY A 15 -11.96 20.05 12.12
C GLY A 15 -11.07 21.24 11.74
N ARG A 16 -11.20 22.32 12.53
CA ARG A 16 -10.43 23.57 12.34
C ARG A 16 -8.97 23.39 12.74
N ASP A 17 -8.71 22.59 13.76
CA ASP A 17 -7.38 22.19 14.23
C ASP A 17 -6.60 21.36 13.20
N ARG A 18 -7.28 20.78 12.21
CA ARG A 18 -6.66 19.99 11.13
C ARG A 18 -6.30 20.78 9.87
N ILE A 19 -6.38 22.13 9.89
CA ILE A 19 -6.03 22.99 8.74
C ILE A 19 -4.59 22.73 8.24
N ALA A 20 -3.62 22.61 9.13
CA ALA A 20 -2.22 22.39 8.75
C ALA A 20 -2.02 21.06 8.00
N ALA A 21 -2.70 20.00 8.44
CA ALA A 21 -2.64 18.70 7.77
C ALA A 21 -3.21 18.78 6.35
N ARG A 22 -4.38 19.42 6.18
CA ARG A 22 -4.97 19.64 4.85
C ARG A 22 -4.08 20.50 3.96
N ALA A 23 -3.44 21.56 4.51
CA ALA A 23 -2.51 22.39 3.75
C ALA A 23 -1.33 21.59 3.18
N MET A 24 -0.77 20.66 3.95
CA MET A 24 0.29 19.75 3.48
C MET A 24 -0.20 18.83 2.35
N LEU A 25 -1.43 18.31 2.46
CA LEU A 25 -2.01 17.47 1.41
C LEU A 25 -2.38 18.26 0.15
N HIS A 26 -2.82 19.50 0.29
CA HIS A 26 -3.01 20.42 -0.84
C HIS A 26 -1.69 20.71 -1.56
N ALA A 27 -0.57 20.83 -0.83
CA ALA A 27 0.74 21.07 -1.42
C ALA A 27 1.22 19.94 -2.34
N ILE A 28 0.69 18.72 -2.18
CA ILE A 28 0.96 17.57 -3.05
C ILE A 28 -0.19 17.26 -4.02
N GLY A 29 -1.15 18.19 -4.17
CA GLY A 29 -2.15 18.16 -5.23
C GLY A 29 -3.52 17.59 -4.85
N PHE A 30 -3.78 17.25 -3.58
CA PHE A 30 -5.13 16.86 -3.17
C PHE A 30 -6.06 18.07 -3.12
N THR A 31 -7.30 17.91 -3.58
CA THR A 31 -8.35 18.93 -3.49
C THR A 31 -9.23 18.74 -2.27
N ASN A 32 -10.08 19.72 -1.94
CA ASN A 32 -11.09 19.55 -0.89
C ASN A 32 -12.04 18.38 -1.19
N GLU A 33 -12.37 18.17 -2.46
CA GLU A 33 -13.20 17.05 -2.88
C GLU A 33 -12.50 15.71 -2.63
N ASP A 34 -11.22 15.60 -2.97
CA ASP A 34 -10.43 14.39 -2.68
C ASP A 34 -10.38 14.10 -1.18
N LEU A 35 -10.15 15.12 -0.36
CA LEU A 35 -10.07 14.96 1.11
C LEU A 35 -11.43 14.74 1.78
N SER A 36 -12.53 14.96 1.06
CA SER A 36 -13.89 14.64 1.51
C SER A 36 -14.30 13.18 1.29
N ARG A 37 -13.48 12.41 0.58
CA ARG A 37 -13.71 10.99 0.22
C ARG A 37 -12.87 10.06 1.11
N PRO A 38 -13.22 8.76 1.21
CA PRO A 38 -12.38 7.80 1.93
C PRO A 38 -10.98 7.69 1.32
N ILE A 39 -9.97 7.69 2.19
CA ILE A 39 -8.57 7.59 1.79
C ILE A 39 -8.18 6.13 1.73
N VAL A 40 -7.82 5.66 0.53
CA VAL A 40 -7.44 4.27 0.28
C VAL A 40 -5.94 4.22 0.02
N GLY A 41 -5.19 3.56 0.89
CA GLY A 41 -3.77 3.32 0.66
C GLY A 41 -3.56 2.27 -0.43
N VAL A 42 -2.61 2.52 -1.33
CA VAL A 42 -2.18 1.59 -2.38
C VAL A 42 -0.73 1.23 -2.10
N ALA A 43 -0.51 0.10 -1.44
CA ALA A 43 0.82 -0.39 -1.12
C ALA A 43 1.32 -1.33 -2.22
N HIS A 44 2.59 -1.21 -2.58
CA HIS A 44 3.25 -2.17 -3.46
C HIS A 44 4.73 -2.29 -3.12
N SER A 45 5.36 -3.33 -3.67
CA SER A 45 6.77 -3.62 -3.45
C SER A 45 7.59 -3.52 -4.73
N TRP A 46 7.23 -2.57 -5.61
CA TRP A 46 7.96 -2.35 -6.86
C TRP A 46 9.43 -2.03 -6.60
N ILE A 47 10.29 -2.74 -7.30
CA ILE A 47 11.74 -2.55 -7.28
C ILE A 47 12.34 -3.11 -8.57
N GLU A 48 13.50 -2.57 -8.95
CA GLU A 48 14.19 -2.88 -10.21
C GLU A 48 15.08 -4.13 -10.16
N THR A 49 15.13 -4.81 -9.01
CA THR A 49 16.06 -5.93 -8.77
C THR A 49 15.53 -7.29 -9.22
N MET A 50 14.27 -7.39 -9.66
CA MET A 50 13.60 -8.66 -9.95
C MET A 50 12.36 -8.53 -10.85
N PRO A 51 12.08 -9.51 -11.71
CA PRO A 51 10.95 -9.45 -12.62
C PRO A 51 9.58 -9.56 -11.92
N CYS A 52 9.49 -10.31 -10.82
CA CYS A 52 8.25 -10.57 -10.10
C CYS A 52 7.60 -9.31 -9.48
N ASN A 53 8.37 -8.26 -9.24
CA ASN A 53 7.89 -7.00 -8.66
C ASN A 53 7.97 -5.82 -9.65
N TRP A 54 8.64 -6.00 -10.79
CA TRP A 54 8.88 -4.96 -11.79
C TRP A 54 7.61 -4.30 -12.32
N GLY A 55 6.55 -5.09 -12.54
CA GLY A 55 5.29 -4.59 -13.09
C GLY A 55 4.38 -3.88 -12.07
N LEU A 56 4.68 -3.96 -10.77
CA LEU A 56 3.73 -3.56 -9.73
C LEU A 56 3.43 -2.06 -9.71
N ARG A 57 4.37 -1.18 -10.09
CA ARG A 57 4.12 0.26 -10.18
C ARG A 57 3.10 0.61 -11.27
N ALA A 58 3.20 -0.03 -12.43
CA ALA A 58 2.23 0.16 -13.50
C ALA A 58 0.83 -0.36 -13.10
N LEU A 59 0.79 -1.48 -12.37
CA LEU A 59 -0.45 -2.02 -11.81
C LEU A 59 -1.06 -1.08 -10.75
N ALA A 60 -0.24 -0.47 -9.90
CA ALA A 60 -0.66 0.52 -8.91
C ALA A 60 -1.39 1.69 -9.56
N GLU A 61 -0.91 2.20 -10.70
CA GLU A 61 -1.61 3.26 -11.42
C GLU A 61 -3.01 2.84 -11.89
N GLN A 62 -3.21 1.59 -12.30
CA GLN A 62 -4.54 1.09 -12.67
C GLN A 62 -5.44 0.95 -11.44
N VAL A 63 -4.92 0.45 -10.32
CA VAL A 63 -5.64 0.38 -9.04
C VAL A 63 -6.08 1.77 -8.60
N LYS A 64 -5.19 2.77 -8.67
CA LYS A 64 -5.50 4.16 -8.32
C LYS A 64 -6.61 4.75 -9.21
N LYS A 65 -6.65 4.41 -10.50
CA LYS A 65 -7.77 4.80 -11.39
C LYS A 65 -9.09 4.16 -10.94
N GLY A 66 -9.07 2.87 -10.62
CA GLY A 66 -10.24 2.14 -10.11
C GLY A 66 -10.79 2.74 -8.82
N ILE A 67 -9.92 3.07 -7.85
CA ILE A 67 -10.30 3.74 -6.60
C ILE A 67 -11.00 5.07 -6.87
N ARG A 68 -10.43 5.92 -7.74
CA ARG A 68 -11.04 7.21 -8.10
C ARG A 68 -12.39 7.03 -8.77
N ALA A 69 -12.52 6.08 -9.68
CA ALA A 69 -13.78 5.76 -10.34
C ALA A 69 -14.86 5.26 -9.35
N ALA A 70 -14.45 4.60 -8.27
CA ALA A 70 -15.32 4.14 -7.20
C ALA A 70 -15.61 5.22 -6.13
N GLY A 71 -15.13 6.46 -6.30
CA GLY A 71 -15.38 7.56 -5.36
C GLY A 71 -14.45 7.59 -4.14
N GLY A 72 -13.33 6.88 -4.16
CA GLY A 72 -12.26 6.98 -3.15
C GLY A 72 -11.09 7.85 -3.60
N THR A 73 -10.23 8.19 -2.64
CA THR A 73 -9.01 8.96 -2.88
C THR A 73 -7.78 8.08 -2.63
N PRO A 74 -7.01 7.71 -3.66
CA PRO A 74 -5.87 6.83 -3.49
C PRO A 74 -4.63 7.58 -2.99
N MET A 75 -3.90 7.00 -2.05
CA MET A 75 -2.56 7.42 -1.64
C MET A 75 -1.58 6.25 -1.80
N GLU A 76 -0.56 6.41 -2.63
CA GLU A 76 0.40 5.34 -2.95
C GLU A 76 1.55 5.30 -1.95
N LEU A 77 1.99 4.09 -1.60
CA LEU A 77 3.21 3.84 -0.84
C LEU A 77 3.97 2.66 -1.43
N ASN A 78 5.30 2.72 -1.33
CA ASN A 78 6.18 1.62 -1.73
C ASN A 78 6.89 1.02 -0.51
N THR A 79 7.08 -0.29 -0.54
CA THR A 79 7.92 -1.04 0.42
C THR A 79 9.02 -1.81 -0.31
N ILE A 80 9.95 -2.36 0.46
CA ILE A 80 11.09 -3.15 -0.04
C ILE A 80 10.66 -4.54 -0.53
N ALA A 81 11.56 -5.22 -1.24
CA ALA A 81 11.45 -6.64 -1.56
C ALA A 81 12.84 -7.25 -1.76
N ILE A 82 12.96 -8.56 -1.49
CA ILE A 82 14.17 -9.34 -1.74
C ILE A 82 13.82 -10.47 -2.71
N SER A 83 14.67 -10.64 -3.72
CA SER A 83 14.53 -11.70 -4.70
C SER A 83 15.27 -12.94 -4.27
N ASP A 84 14.53 -13.98 -3.89
CA ASP A 84 15.14 -15.28 -3.62
C ASP A 84 15.87 -15.77 -4.88
N GLY A 85 15.22 -15.72 -6.05
CA GLY A 85 15.82 -16.15 -7.32
C GLY A 85 17.17 -15.51 -7.66
N VAL A 86 17.40 -14.25 -7.27
CA VAL A 86 18.69 -13.56 -7.48
C VAL A 86 19.68 -13.84 -6.35
N THR A 87 19.23 -13.99 -5.11
CA THR A 87 20.11 -14.09 -3.93
C THR A 87 20.45 -15.53 -3.53
N MET A 88 19.81 -16.54 -4.13
CA MET A 88 20.06 -17.96 -3.88
C MET A 88 21.54 -18.33 -3.99
N GLY A 89 22.05 -19.04 -2.98
CA GLY A 89 23.45 -19.48 -2.91
C GLY A 89 24.44 -18.42 -2.40
N THR A 90 23.96 -17.26 -1.94
CA THR A 90 24.82 -16.17 -1.43
C THR A 90 24.45 -15.78 0.00
N GLU A 91 25.33 -14.99 0.64
CA GLU A 91 25.05 -14.35 1.95
C GLU A 91 23.78 -13.48 1.93
N GLY A 92 23.39 -12.96 0.76
CA GLY A 92 22.17 -12.17 0.58
C GLY A 92 20.89 -12.95 0.93
N MET A 93 20.91 -14.28 0.84
CA MET A 93 19.75 -15.11 1.20
C MET A 93 19.34 -14.96 2.68
N LYS A 94 20.27 -14.54 3.55
CA LYS A 94 19.97 -14.23 4.96
C LYS A 94 18.98 -13.07 5.12
N ALA A 95 18.86 -12.21 4.10
CA ALA A 95 17.90 -11.11 4.09
C ALA A 95 16.49 -11.52 3.62
N SER A 96 16.32 -12.71 3.01
CA SER A 96 15.05 -13.13 2.42
C SER A 96 13.92 -13.21 3.46
N LEU A 97 14.01 -14.12 4.44
CA LEU A 97 12.89 -14.36 5.34
C LEU A 97 12.56 -13.14 6.22
N VAL A 98 13.58 -12.43 6.70
CA VAL A 98 13.38 -11.23 7.54
C VAL A 98 12.70 -10.10 6.76
N SER A 99 12.84 -10.05 5.43
CA SER A 99 12.14 -9.05 4.61
C SER A 99 10.62 -9.11 4.79
N ARG A 100 10.05 -10.29 5.09
CA ARG A 100 8.61 -10.44 5.39
C ARG A 100 8.16 -9.52 6.52
N GLU A 101 8.91 -9.48 7.62
CA GLU A 101 8.59 -8.65 8.78
C GLU A 101 8.73 -7.18 8.45
N VAL A 102 9.84 -6.80 7.81
CA VAL A 102 10.09 -5.41 7.43
C VAL A 102 9.03 -4.87 6.48
N ILE A 103 8.58 -5.71 5.52
CA ILE A 103 7.50 -5.35 4.60
C ILE A 103 6.19 -5.15 5.38
N ALA A 104 5.80 -6.11 6.23
CA ALA A 104 4.58 -6.01 7.01
C ALA A 104 4.59 -4.76 7.90
N ASP A 105 5.68 -4.54 8.63
CA ASP A 105 5.87 -3.40 9.54
C ASP A 105 5.86 -2.07 8.79
N SER A 106 6.49 -2.00 7.60
CA SER A 106 6.51 -0.77 6.80
C SER A 106 5.12 -0.37 6.31
N ILE A 107 4.31 -1.33 5.84
CA ILE A 107 2.94 -1.08 5.39
C ILE A 107 2.08 -0.67 6.58
N GLU A 108 2.18 -1.41 7.69
CA GLU A 108 1.44 -1.11 8.91
C GLU A 108 1.76 0.29 9.46
N LEU A 109 3.05 0.66 9.49
CA LEU A 109 3.50 1.96 9.98
C LEU A 109 2.90 3.11 9.19
N VAL A 110 2.97 3.06 7.86
CA VAL A 110 2.41 4.11 7.00
C VAL A 110 0.89 4.14 7.12
N ALA A 111 0.23 2.99 7.09
CA ALA A 111 -1.23 2.92 7.15
C ALA A 111 -1.79 3.46 8.48
N ARG A 112 -1.17 3.13 9.62
CA ARG A 112 -1.53 3.73 10.92
C ARG A 112 -1.19 5.21 10.98
N GLY A 113 0.00 5.59 10.51
CA GLY A 113 0.48 6.97 10.55
C GLY A 113 -0.37 7.93 9.73
N HIS A 114 -0.88 7.48 8.59
CA HIS A 114 -1.75 8.26 7.70
C HIS A 114 -3.24 7.96 7.86
N MET A 115 -3.62 7.09 8.80
CA MET A 115 -5.01 6.77 9.15
C MET A 115 -5.86 6.43 7.92
N PHE A 116 -5.37 5.51 7.08
CA PHE A 116 -6.12 5.07 5.90
C PHE A 116 -7.41 4.35 6.28
N ASP A 117 -8.46 4.58 5.51
CA ASP A 117 -9.75 3.92 5.70
C ASP A 117 -9.75 2.50 5.10
N ALA A 118 -8.95 2.28 4.06
CA ALA A 118 -8.80 0.97 3.43
C ALA A 118 -7.41 0.81 2.81
N LEU A 119 -7.04 -0.44 2.50
CA LEU A 119 -5.77 -0.77 1.86
C LEU A 119 -5.93 -1.73 0.68
N ILE A 120 -5.27 -1.42 -0.43
CA ILE A 120 -4.99 -2.39 -1.49
C ILE A 120 -3.49 -2.64 -1.51
N ILE A 121 -3.08 -3.90 -1.34
CA ILE A 121 -1.68 -4.29 -1.28
C ILE A 121 -1.34 -5.16 -2.49
N LEU A 122 -0.44 -4.67 -3.33
CA LEU A 122 0.07 -5.37 -4.51
C LEU A 122 1.32 -6.15 -4.14
N VAL A 123 1.27 -7.45 -4.40
CA VAL A 123 2.33 -8.41 -4.04
C VAL A 123 2.77 -9.22 -5.25
N GLY A 124 3.99 -9.74 -5.23
CA GLY A 124 4.58 -10.48 -6.35
C GLY A 124 5.47 -11.60 -5.86
N CYS A 125 6.67 -11.27 -5.39
CA CYS A 125 7.64 -12.26 -4.91
C CYS A 125 7.21 -12.95 -3.61
N ASP A 126 7.77 -14.14 -3.36
CA ASP A 126 7.47 -15.05 -2.24
C ASP A 126 7.14 -14.31 -0.93
N LYS A 127 8.11 -13.62 -0.34
CA LYS A 127 7.97 -13.02 1.00
C LYS A 127 7.02 -11.81 1.04
N THR A 128 6.73 -11.20 -0.11
CA THR A 128 5.83 -10.03 -0.19
C THR A 128 4.37 -10.43 0.06
N ILE A 129 3.98 -11.64 -0.36
CA ILE A 129 2.60 -12.15 -0.25
C ILE A 129 2.16 -12.32 1.21
N PRO A 130 2.85 -13.12 2.06
CA PRO A 130 2.46 -13.27 3.46
C PRO A 130 2.66 -11.96 4.24
N ALA A 131 3.63 -11.12 3.89
CA ALA A 131 3.83 -9.83 4.52
C ALA A 131 2.63 -8.89 4.32
N GLY A 132 2.09 -8.81 3.10
CA GLY A 132 0.88 -8.05 2.82
C GLY A 132 -0.33 -8.59 3.59
N ALA A 133 -0.49 -9.91 3.65
CA ALA A 133 -1.56 -10.53 4.45
C ALA A 133 -1.42 -10.21 5.95
N MET A 134 -0.21 -10.28 6.50
CA MET A 134 0.09 -9.92 7.89
C MET A 134 -0.28 -8.45 8.18
N ALA A 135 0.11 -7.52 7.30
CA ALA A 135 -0.22 -6.10 7.47
C ALA A 135 -1.75 -5.88 7.53
N LEU A 136 -2.52 -6.49 6.62
CA LEU A 136 -3.99 -6.39 6.64
C LEU A 136 -4.60 -6.95 7.93
N LEU A 137 -4.15 -8.12 8.37
CA LEU A 137 -4.65 -8.76 9.59
C LEU A 137 -4.33 -7.94 10.85
N ARG A 138 -3.14 -7.33 10.92
CA ARG A 138 -2.74 -6.48 12.06
C ARG A 138 -3.49 -5.15 12.11
N LEU A 139 -3.79 -4.57 10.95
CA LEU A 139 -4.51 -3.29 10.85
C LEU A 139 -6.02 -3.47 11.07
N ASN A 140 -6.59 -4.59 10.65
CA ASN A 140 -8.02 -4.89 10.76
C ASN A 140 -8.91 -3.77 10.18
N ILE A 141 -8.53 -3.25 9.01
CA ILE A 141 -9.31 -2.33 8.19
C ILE A 141 -9.69 -3.02 6.87
N PRO A 142 -10.72 -2.56 6.15
CA PRO A 142 -11.04 -3.09 4.83
C PRO A 142 -9.81 -3.14 3.93
N GLY A 143 -9.53 -4.30 3.33
CA GLY A 143 -8.42 -4.37 2.40
C GLY A 143 -8.41 -5.59 1.50
N VAL A 144 -7.63 -5.45 0.41
CA VAL A 144 -7.49 -6.42 -0.65
C VAL A 144 -6.01 -6.68 -0.89
N LEU A 145 -5.64 -7.96 -0.92
CA LEU A 145 -4.32 -8.40 -1.38
C LEU A 145 -4.44 -8.79 -2.86
N LEU A 146 -3.71 -8.12 -3.74
CA LEU A 146 -3.75 -8.36 -5.18
C LEU A 146 -2.40 -8.90 -5.66
N TYR A 147 -2.40 -10.12 -6.18
CA TYR A 147 -1.22 -10.75 -6.76
C TYR A 147 -0.93 -10.19 -8.16
N GLY A 148 0.33 -9.81 -8.41
CA GLY A 148 0.78 -9.26 -9.69
C GLY A 148 0.76 -10.25 -10.85
N GLY A 149 0.68 -11.55 -10.55
CA GLY A 149 0.56 -12.62 -11.54
C GLY A 149 1.87 -13.38 -11.78
N PRO A 150 1.79 -14.58 -12.35
CA PRO A 150 2.96 -15.38 -12.69
C PRO A 150 3.63 -14.86 -13.97
N ILE A 151 4.94 -15.13 -14.10
CA ILE A 151 5.65 -14.95 -15.37
C ILE A 151 5.22 -16.04 -16.37
N GLN A 152 5.12 -15.68 -17.65
CA GLN A 152 4.91 -16.66 -18.72
C GLN A 152 6.17 -17.53 -18.91
N PRO A 153 6.02 -18.79 -19.35
CA PRO A 153 7.17 -19.59 -19.76
C PRO A 153 7.89 -18.91 -20.94
N GLY A 154 9.21 -19.11 -21.01
CA GLY A 154 10.04 -18.67 -22.13
C GLY A 154 9.93 -19.57 -23.35
#